data_AF-A0AAE6SPI9-F1
#
_entry.id   AF-A0AAE6SPI9-F1
#
_cell.length_a   1.000
_cell.length_b   1.000
_cell.length_c   1.000
_cell.angle_alpha   90.00
_cell.angle_beta   90.00
_cell.angle_gamma   90.00
#
_symmetry.space_group_name_H-M   'P 1'
#
loop_
_entity.id
_entity.type
_entity.pdbx_description
1 polymer ?
#
loop_
_entity_poly.entity_id
_entity_poly.type
_entity_poly.pdbx_seq_one_letter_code
_entity_poly.pdbx_strand_id
1 'polypeptide(L)'
;MATVIATKLSINKGSARVWCEGRKLSREGIEVGMKYELAFDPEAGQVRVTFGTDLPNPSGTVSRRKVRGTEEEYLPVLDMNDRQFLSLFQESEEIRIAIRDKRMVITAQVCSQGGSIL
;
A
#
# COMPACT_ATOMS: atom_id res chain seq x y z
N MET A 1 -7.79 -0.17 -16.07
CA MET A 1 -7.57 -1.54 -15.56
C MET A 1 -6.92 -1.39 -14.20
N ALA A 2 -7.47 -2.00 -13.15
CA ALA A 2 -6.94 -1.82 -11.80
C ALA A 2 -5.49 -2.33 -11.70
N THR A 3 -4.65 -1.58 -11.02
CA THR A 3 -3.27 -1.96 -10.71
C THR A 3 -3.26 -2.92 -9.52
N VAL A 4 -2.62 -4.08 -9.67
CA VAL A 4 -2.43 -5.05 -8.59
C VAL A 4 -0.94 -5.21 -8.29
N ILE A 5 -0.58 -5.16 -7.02
CA ILE A 5 0.78 -5.34 -6.51
C ILE A 5 0.74 -6.42 -5.44
N ALA A 6 1.56 -7.47 -5.60
CA ALA A 6 1.92 -8.35 -4.50
C ALA A 6 3.22 -7.82 -3.86
N THR A 7 3.26 -7.74 -2.55
CA THR A 7 4.47 -7.33 -1.80
C THR A 7 4.45 -7.99 -0.42
N LYS A 8 5.59 -8.02 0.27
CA LYS A 8 5.63 -8.51 1.65
C LYS A 8 5.37 -7.38 2.64
N LEU A 9 4.62 -7.67 3.69
CA LEU A 9 4.60 -6.82 4.87
C LEU A 9 5.98 -6.86 5.52
N SER A 10 6.63 -5.71 5.60
CA SER A 10 7.97 -5.57 6.16
C SER A 10 7.91 -4.97 7.56
N ILE A 11 9.02 -5.03 8.31
CA ILE A 11 9.17 -4.34 9.59
C ILE A 11 10.18 -3.20 9.44
N ASN A 12 9.85 -2.04 9.99
CA ASN A 12 10.72 -0.87 10.04
C ASN A 12 10.69 -0.28 11.45
N LYS A 13 11.84 -0.35 12.15
CA LYS A 13 12.00 0.14 13.54
C LYS A 13 10.87 -0.32 14.49
N GLY A 14 10.44 -1.57 14.36
CA GLY A 14 9.38 -2.17 15.20
C GLY A 14 7.94 -1.76 14.83
N SER A 15 7.72 -1.20 13.64
CA SER A 15 6.38 -0.98 13.07
C SER A 15 6.24 -1.74 11.76
N ALA A 16 5.07 -2.33 11.55
CA ALA A 16 4.75 -2.95 10.27
C ALA A 16 4.68 -1.90 9.17
N ARG A 17 5.21 -2.27 8.00
CA ARG A 17 5.46 -1.37 6.88
C ARG A 17 4.93 -1.98 5.59
N VAL A 18 4.01 -1.25 4.98
CA VAL A 18 3.59 -1.46 3.59
C VAL A 18 4.32 -0.45 2.72
N TRP A 19 5.05 -0.94 1.72
CA TRP A 19 5.83 -0.12 0.81
C TRP A 19 5.53 -0.44 -0.66
N CYS A 20 5.25 0.59 -1.45
CA CYS A 20 5.14 0.49 -2.90
C CYS A 20 5.41 1.85 -3.56
N GLU A 21 5.80 1.85 -4.84
CA GLU A 21 6.25 3.07 -5.51
C GLU A 21 6.01 3.03 -7.03
N GLY A 22 6.26 4.18 -7.67
CA GLY A 22 6.52 4.24 -9.10
C GLY A 22 5.28 4.42 -9.96
N ARG A 23 5.44 4.08 -11.25
CA ARG A 23 4.41 4.25 -12.28
C ARG A 23 3.12 3.48 -12.00
N LYS A 24 3.17 2.44 -11.18
CA LYS A 24 1.99 1.68 -10.74
C LYS A 24 1.03 2.56 -9.94
N LEU A 25 1.55 3.46 -9.10
CA LEU A 25 0.73 4.42 -8.35
C LEU A 25 0.27 5.57 -9.26
N SER A 26 1.18 6.13 -10.07
CA SER A 26 0.84 7.24 -10.97
C SER A 26 -0.27 6.89 -11.97
N ARG A 27 -0.31 5.64 -12.46
CA ARG A 27 -1.37 5.16 -13.37
C ARG A 27 -2.77 5.25 -12.78
N GLU A 28 -2.89 5.21 -11.45
CA GLU A 28 -4.17 5.27 -10.73
C GLU A 28 -4.44 6.68 -10.18
N GLY A 29 -3.70 7.68 -10.66
CA GLY A 29 -3.85 9.08 -10.26
C GLY A 29 -3.27 9.43 -8.89
N ILE A 30 -2.41 8.57 -8.33
CA ILE A 30 -1.72 8.86 -7.07
C ILE A 30 -0.46 9.66 -7.38
N GLU A 31 -0.40 10.88 -6.86
CA GLU A 31 0.67 11.84 -7.12
C GLU A 31 1.45 12.18 -5.87
N VAL A 32 2.68 12.66 -6.05
CA VAL A 32 3.52 13.17 -4.98
C VAL A 32 2.80 14.30 -4.25
N GLY A 33 2.85 14.29 -2.92
CA GLY A 33 2.25 15.33 -2.07
C GLY A 33 0.79 15.08 -1.71
N MET A 34 0.09 14.15 -2.38
CA MET A 34 -1.23 13.72 -1.93
C MET A 34 -1.16 13.14 -0.51
N LYS A 35 -2.23 13.33 0.25
CA LYS A 35 -2.46 12.67 1.53
C LYS A 35 -3.09 11.31 1.32
N TYR A 36 -2.94 10.45 2.31
CA TYR A 36 -3.69 9.20 2.38
C TYR A 36 -4.26 9.00 3.78
N GLU A 37 -5.39 8.30 3.85
CA GLU A 37 -6.05 7.90 5.09
C GLU A 37 -6.22 6.38 5.10
N LEU A 38 -5.83 5.75 6.22
CA LEU A 38 -5.95 4.32 6.46
C LEU A 38 -7.25 4.04 7.23
N ALA A 39 -8.11 3.20 6.66
CA ALA A 39 -9.28 2.67 7.31
C ALA A 39 -9.13 1.15 7.44
N PHE A 40 -8.77 0.70 8.65
CA PHE A 40 -8.64 -0.71 9.00
C PHE A 40 -10.03 -1.33 9.20
N ASP A 41 -10.24 -2.49 8.61
CA ASP A 41 -11.50 -3.24 8.70
C ASP A 41 -11.19 -4.71 9.09
N PRO A 42 -11.06 -5.00 10.40
CA PRO A 42 -10.78 -6.33 10.92
C PRO A 42 -11.81 -7.39 10.53
N GLU A 43 -13.09 -7.01 10.47
CA GLU A 43 -14.18 -7.93 10.11
C GLU A 43 -14.07 -8.38 8.66
N ALA A 44 -13.70 -7.46 7.75
CA ALA A 44 -13.50 -7.77 6.34
C ALA A 44 -12.06 -8.24 5.99
N GLY A 45 -11.14 -8.29 6.97
CA GLY A 45 -9.76 -8.72 6.75
C GLY A 45 -8.96 -7.82 5.80
N GLN A 46 -9.24 -6.52 5.78
CA GLN A 46 -8.66 -5.60 4.80
C GLN A 46 -8.33 -4.21 5.38
N VAL A 47 -7.48 -3.48 4.67
CA VAL A 47 -7.26 -2.05 4.88
C VAL A 47 -7.68 -1.30 3.63
N ARG A 48 -8.61 -0.35 3.80
CA ARG A 48 -8.98 0.60 2.75
C ARG A 48 -8.11 1.84 2.86
N VAL A 49 -7.64 2.34 1.73
CA VAL A 49 -6.83 3.55 1.65
C VAL A 49 -7.45 4.50 0.64
N THR A 50 -7.70 5.73 1.06
CA THR A 50 -8.19 6.81 0.19
C THR A 50 -7.10 7.86 0.03
N PHE A 51 -6.87 8.31 -1.21
CA PHE A 51 -5.92 9.38 -1.53
C PHE A 51 -6.63 10.68 -1.88
N GLY A 52 -6.09 11.82 -1.45
CA GLY A 52 -6.65 13.13 -1.73
C GLY A 52 -5.75 14.27 -1.26
N THR A 53 -6.08 15.50 -1.64
CA THR A 53 -5.39 16.71 -1.16
C THR A 53 -5.96 17.22 0.17
N ASP A 54 -7.27 17.04 0.35
CA ASP A 54 -8.04 17.63 1.46
C ASP A 54 -8.73 16.54 2.30
N LEU A 55 -7.95 15.55 2.74
CA LEU A 55 -8.45 14.51 3.64
C LEU A 55 -8.57 15.05 5.06
N PRO A 56 -9.68 14.78 5.77
CA PRO A 56 -9.91 15.33 7.11
C PRO A 56 -8.97 14.72 8.17
N ASN A 57 -8.63 13.43 8.03
CA ASN A 57 -7.79 12.70 8.98
C ASN A 57 -6.65 11.95 8.26
N PRO A 58 -5.66 12.66 7.71
CA PRO A 58 -4.61 12.03 6.93
C PRO A 58 -3.69 11.19 7.82
N SER A 59 -3.51 9.92 7.47
CA SER A 59 -2.55 9.02 8.10
C SER A 59 -1.12 9.23 7.58
N GLY A 60 -0.96 9.88 6.43
CA GLY A 60 0.36 10.24 5.92
C GLY A 60 0.33 10.97 4.58
N THR A 61 1.50 11.06 3.93
CA THR A 61 1.69 11.77 2.65
C THR A 61 2.45 10.89 1.67
N VAL A 62 2.04 10.90 0.40
CA VAL A 62 2.76 10.28 -0.72
C VAL A 62 4.07 11.03 -0.92
N SER A 63 5.19 10.37 -0.64
CA SER A 63 6.52 10.94 -0.81
C SER A 63 7.01 10.76 -2.26
N ARG A 64 8.24 11.20 -2.54
CA ARG A 64 8.83 11.15 -3.87
C ARG A 64 10.15 10.41 -3.89
N ARG A 65 10.42 9.75 -5.01
CA ARG A 65 11.77 9.32 -5.40
C ARG A 65 12.13 9.93 -6.74
N LYS A 66 13.40 10.28 -6.92
CA LYS A 66 13.93 10.75 -8.19
C LYS A 66 14.09 9.56 -9.15
N VAL A 67 13.70 9.72 -10.41
CA VAL A 67 14.00 8.72 -11.44
C VAL A 67 15.49 8.79 -11.78
N ARG A 68 16.14 7.63 -11.81
CA ARG A 68 17.58 7.55 -12.12
C ARG A 68 17.81 8.01 -13.56
N GLY A 69 18.72 8.95 -13.76
CA GLY A 69 19.08 9.46 -15.08
C GLY A 69 18.22 10.63 -15.60
N THR A 70 17.31 11.15 -14.78
CA THR A 70 16.50 12.34 -15.12
C THR A 70 16.79 13.46 -14.13
N GLU A 71 16.68 14.72 -14.53
CA GLU A 71 16.89 15.85 -13.62
C GLU A 71 15.66 16.15 -12.76
N GLU A 72 14.47 16.14 -13.35
CA GLU A 72 13.23 16.65 -12.73
C GLU A 72 12.07 15.64 -12.70
N GLU A 73 12.28 14.39 -13.11
CA GLU A 73 11.24 13.36 -13.02
C GLU A 73 11.22 12.73 -11.62
N TYR A 74 10.06 12.83 -10.96
CA TYR A 74 9.80 12.21 -9.67
C TYR A 74 8.64 11.23 -9.76
N LEU A 75 8.76 10.12 -9.05
CA LEU A 75 7.70 9.13 -8.93
C LEU A 75 7.17 9.06 -7.49
N PRO A 76 5.87 8.77 -7.32
CA PRO A 76 5.27 8.62 -6.00
C PRO A 76 5.83 7.41 -5.26
N VAL A 77 5.94 7.55 -3.94
CA VAL A 77 6.35 6.51 -3.00
C VAL A 77 5.36 6.49 -1.83
N LEU A 78 4.80 5.32 -1.59
CA LEU A 78 4.02 5.00 -0.39
C LEU A 78 4.90 4.24 0.59
N ASP A 79 5.04 4.81 1.78
CA ASP A 79 5.76 4.25 2.91
C ASP A 79 4.86 4.32 4.15
N MET A 80 3.93 3.36 4.24
CA MET A 80 2.91 3.34 5.28
C MET A 80 3.42 2.50 6.45
N ASN A 81 3.81 3.17 7.54
CA ASN A 81 4.29 2.52 8.77
C ASN A 81 3.21 2.66 9.84
N ASP A 82 2.55 1.56 10.20
CA ASP A 82 1.52 1.53 11.22
C ASP A 82 1.50 0.16 11.91
N ARG A 83 1.48 0.15 13.25
CA ARG A 83 1.44 -1.10 14.02
C ARG A 83 0.11 -1.84 13.86
N GLN A 84 -0.96 -1.13 13.52
CA GLN A 84 -2.28 -1.72 13.34
C GLN A 84 -2.36 -2.67 12.14
N PHE A 85 -1.42 -2.61 11.20
CA PHE A 85 -1.29 -3.66 10.17
C PHE A 85 -1.10 -5.06 10.77
N LEU A 86 -0.45 -5.16 11.94
CA LEU A 86 -0.24 -6.44 12.63
C LEU A 86 -1.52 -7.01 13.27
N SER A 87 -2.62 -6.25 13.31
CA SER A 87 -3.93 -6.77 13.72
C SER A 87 -4.62 -7.56 12.60
N LEU A 88 -4.15 -7.42 11.35
CA LEU A 88 -4.74 -8.00 10.16
C LEU A 88 -3.80 -8.98 9.44
N PHE A 89 -2.50 -8.72 9.50
CA PHE A 89 -1.48 -9.42 8.72
C PHE A 89 -0.31 -9.85 9.62
N GLN A 90 0.37 -10.93 9.24
CA GLN A 90 1.56 -11.42 9.92
C GLN A 90 2.84 -10.76 9.37
N GLU A 91 3.89 -10.72 10.19
CA GLU A 91 5.20 -10.26 9.73
C GLU A 91 5.70 -11.13 8.57
N SER A 92 6.26 -10.51 7.53
CA SER A 92 6.73 -11.19 6.31
C SER A 92 5.65 -11.88 5.47
N GLU A 93 4.37 -11.74 5.84
CA GLU A 93 3.24 -12.22 5.03
C GLU A 93 3.21 -11.48 3.69
N GLU A 94 2.87 -12.22 2.63
CA GLU A 94 2.59 -11.61 1.34
C GLU A 94 1.20 -10.97 1.36
N ILE A 95 1.13 -9.70 1.01
CA ILE A 95 -0.10 -8.92 0.92
C ILE A 95 -0.37 -8.55 -0.53
N ARG A 96 -1.67 -8.49 -0.86
CA ARG A 96 -2.17 -8.04 -2.14
C ARG A 96 -2.68 -6.60 -2.00
N ILE A 97 -2.19 -5.73 -2.86
CA ILE A 97 -2.61 -4.33 -2.96
C ILE A 97 -3.32 -4.16 -4.30
N ALA A 98 -4.61 -3.86 -4.26
CA ALA A 98 -5.40 -3.51 -5.43
C ALA A 98 -5.66 -2.00 -5.42
N ILE A 99 -5.36 -1.32 -6.53
CA ILE A 99 -5.46 0.13 -6.67
C ILE A 99 -6.33 0.45 -7.87
N ARG A 100 -7.29 1.34 -7.66
CA ARG A 100 -8.15 1.87 -8.71
C ARG A 100 -8.62 3.27 -8.36
N ASP A 101 -8.42 4.22 -9.27
CA ASP A 101 -9.02 5.57 -9.18
C ASP A 101 -8.79 6.24 -7.81
N LYS A 102 -7.53 6.35 -7.36
CA LYS A 102 -7.13 6.91 -6.05
C LYS A 102 -7.76 6.23 -4.83
N ARG A 103 -8.19 4.97 -4.98
CA ARG A 103 -8.57 4.08 -3.89
C ARG A 103 -7.69 2.84 -3.91
N MET A 104 -7.34 2.36 -2.74
CA MET A 104 -6.54 1.16 -2.56
C MET A 104 -7.19 0.24 -1.53
N VAL A 105 -7.08 -1.05 -1.77
CA VAL A 105 -7.45 -2.10 -0.82
C VAL A 105 -6.24 -3.01 -0.63
N ILE A 106 -5.90 -3.26 0.62
CA ILE A 106 -4.81 -4.15 1.04
C ILE A 106 -5.46 -5.36 1.72
N THR A 107 -5.14 -6.57 1.27
CA THR A 107 -5.57 -7.83 1.87
C THR A 107 -4.39 -8.77 2.04
N ALA A 108 -4.54 -9.79 2.89
CA ALA A 108 -3.67 -10.96 2.85
C ALA A 108 -3.68 -11.53 1.42
N GLN A 109 -2.52 -11.99 0.93
CA GLN A 109 -2.48 -12.77 -0.29
C GLN A 109 -2.91 -14.19 0.07
N VAL A 110 -4.09 -14.59 -0.40
CA VAL A 110 -4.53 -15.98 -0.25
C VAL A 110 -3.65 -16.83 -1.17
N CYS A 111 -2.54 -17.32 -0.63
CA CYS A 111 -1.78 -18.37 -1.29
C CYS A 111 -2.63 -19.63 -1.17
N SER A 112 -3.18 -20.12 -2.28
CA SER A 112 -3.80 -21.45 -2.32
C SER A 112 -2.70 -22.47 -1.99
N GLN A 113 -2.54 -22.79 -0.70
CA GLN A 113 -1.77 -23.94 -0.27
C GLN A 113 -2.41 -25.14 -0.95
N GLY A 114 -1.69 -25.73 -1.92
CA GLY A 114 -2.14 -26.88 -2.65
C GLY A 114 -2.57 -27.96 -1.66
N GLY A 115 -3.80 -28.45 -1.82
CA GLY A 115 -4.23 -29.65 -1.13
C GLY A 115 -3.25 -30.77 -1.48
N SER A 116 -2.40 -31.14 -0.52
CA SER A 116 -1.72 -32.43 -0.57
C SER A 116 -2.81 -33.46 -0.38
N ILE A 117 -3.27 -34.01 -1.49
CA ILE A 117 -4.08 -35.22 -1.51
C ILE A 117 -3.17 -36.31 -0.90
N LEU A 118 -3.63 -36.91 0.19
CA LEU A 118 -3.01 -38.07 0.83
C LEU A 118 -2.87 -39.24 -0.14
#